data_AF-A0AAV6JDH3-F1
#
_entry.id   AF-A0AAV6JDH3-F1
#
_cell.length_a   1.000
_cell.length_b   1.000
_cell.length_c   1.000
_cell.angle_alpha   90.00
_cell.angle_beta   90.00
_cell.angle_gamma   90.00
#
_symmetry.space_group_name_H-M   'P 1'
#
loop_
_entity.id
_entity.type
_entity.pdbx_description
1 polymer ?
#
loop_
_entity_poly.entity_id
_entity_poly.type
_entity_poly.pdbx_seq_one_letter_code
_entity_poly.pdbx_strand_id
1 'polypeptide(L)'
;MATMEARVPTAEKAPAPLVPQVAEAPHDVVKEKSVISPHPVPTPLEKLDVSKAPPSPPLADSKIPDPPGKRTSLGPTDRDVALAQVEKEKSLSFIKAWEESEKTKVDNKAQKKLADVAAWENTKKAAIEAKLKKLEEELEKKKADYAEKMLNKVALIHKEAQEKKAVVEARRGEEMLKAEELAAKHRATGTVPKKLGFLGF
;
A
#
# COMPACT_ATOMS: atom_id res chain seq x y z
N MET A 1 45.75 -30.28 -75.42
CA MET A 1 45.16 -31.37 -74.61
C MET A 1 45.69 -31.22 -73.19
N ALA A 2 44.80 -31.34 -72.19
CA ALA A 2 45.00 -31.48 -70.73
C ALA A 2 45.71 -30.31 -70.00
N THR A 3 45.07 -29.47 -69.15
CA THR A 3 44.37 -29.61 -67.85
C THR A 3 45.26 -29.69 -66.60
N MET A 4 44.80 -28.95 -65.56
CA MET A 4 45.11 -29.03 -64.11
C MET A 4 46.35 -28.25 -63.61
N GLU A 5 46.33 -27.53 -62.49
CA GLU A 5 45.26 -27.10 -61.58
C GLU A 5 45.83 -25.97 -60.68
N ALA A 6 44.93 -25.12 -60.16
CA ALA A 6 45.23 -24.04 -59.24
C ALA A 6 45.34 -24.54 -57.78
N ARG A 7 46.12 -23.82 -56.95
CA ARG A 7 45.91 -23.83 -55.49
C ARG A 7 46.23 -22.48 -54.86
N VAL A 8 45.18 -21.86 -54.32
CA VAL A 8 45.19 -20.65 -53.49
C VAL A 8 45.03 -21.09 -52.03
N PRO A 9 45.64 -20.41 -51.05
CA PRO A 9 45.10 -20.32 -49.69
C PRO A 9 44.64 -18.87 -49.41
N THR A 10 43.34 -18.62 -49.31
CA THR A 10 42.54 -18.60 -48.05
C THR A 10 42.87 -17.38 -47.19
N ALA A 11 42.04 -16.34 -47.31
CA ALA A 11 41.95 -15.24 -46.36
C ALA A 11 40.99 -15.63 -45.23
N GLU A 12 41.54 -15.91 -44.06
CA GLU A 12 40.79 -16.20 -42.83
C GLU A 12 40.36 -14.88 -42.15
N LYS A 13 39.07 -14.79 -41.87
CA LYS A 13 38.36 -13.62 -41.34
C LYS A 13 38.59 -13.53 -39.82
N ALA A 14 39.05 -12.37 -39.34
CA ALA A 14 39.29 -12.08 -37.93
C ALA A 14 38.03 -12.23 -37.05
N PRO A 15 38.15 -12.73 -35.80
CA PRO A 15 37.04 -12.78 -34.85
C PRO A 15 36.91 -11.47 -34.04
N ALA A 16 35.66 -11.06 -33.81
CA ALA A 16 35.27 -9.93 -32.96
C ALA A 16 35.43 -10.25 -31.45
N PRO A 17 35.58 -9.24 -30.57
CA PRO A 17 35.85 -9.46 -29.14
C PRO A 17 34.64 -9.99 -28.36
N LEU A 18 34.89 -10.99 -27.51
CA LEU A 18 33.92 -11.61 -26.61
C LEU A 18 33.46 -10.65 -25.51
N VAL A 19 32.15 -10.48 -25.38
CA VAL A 19 31.48 -9.98 -24.18
C VAL A 19 31.09 -11.20 -23.32
N PRO A 20 31.44 -11.29 -22.03
CA PRO A 20 30.96 -12.39 -21.18
C PRO A 20 29.45 -12.29 -20.96
N GLN A 21 28.70 -13.22 -21.56
CA GLN A 21 27.29 -13.50 -21.26
C GLN A 21 27.23 -14.45 -20.05
N VAL A 22 26.44 -14.10 -19.03
CA VAL A 22 26.03 -15.01 -17.96
C VAL A 22 24.57 -15.38 -18.18
N ALA A 23 24.33 -16.64 -18.51
CA ALA A 23 23.07 -17.40 -18.41
C ALA A 23 23.52 -18.82 -17.99
N GLU A 24 22.91 -19.58 -17.08
CA GLU A 24 21.50 -19.93 -16.81
C GLU A 24 21.44 -20.61 -15.41
N ALA A 25 20.48 -20.30 -14.53
CA ALA A 25 19.21 -21.03 -14.29
C ALA A 25 19.18 -21.72 -12.89
N PRO A 26 18.13 -22.47 -12.51
CA PRO A 26 16.96 -21.96 -11.78
C PRO A 26 16.74 -22.68 -10.42
N HIS A 27 16.15 -22.01 -9.42
CA HIS A 27 15.64 -22.71 -8.24
C HIS A 27 14.20 -22.31 -7.94
N ASP A 28 13.32 -23.22 -8.35
CA ASP A 28 11.97 -23.40 -7.89
C ASP A 28 12.03 -24.04 -6.49
N VAL A 29 11.52 -23.36 -5.46
CA VAL A 29 11.22 -23.97 -4.15
C VAL A 29 9.84 -23.51 -3.73
N VAL A 30 8.90 -24.45 -3.82
CA VAL A 30 7.54 -24.35 -3.34
C VAL A 30 7.49 -24.60 -1.83
N LYS A 31 6.78 -23.69 -1.12
CA LYS A 31 6.14 -23.82 0.22
C LYS A 31 7.02 -24.04 1.45
N GLU A 32 7.08 -23.00 2.27
CA GLU A 32 6.71 -23.14 3.68
C GLU A 32 5.77 -22.01 4.12
N LYS A 33 4.88 -22.35 5.03
CA LYS A 33 3.58 -21.75 5.29
C LYS A 33 3.68 -20.76 6.45
N SER A 34 3.61 -19.46 6.18
CA SER A 34 3.27 -18.48 7.22
C SER A 34 1.85 -17.98 6.96
N VAL A 35 0.93 -18.50 7.78
CA VAL A 35 -0.47 -18.10 7.84
C VAL A 35 -0.51 -16.70 8.43
N ILE A 36 -0.46 -15.69 7.56
CA ILE A 36 -1.07 -14.39 7.86
C ILE A 36 -2.51 -14.55 7.41
N SER A 37 -3.40 -14.85 8.35
CA SER A 37 -4.84 -14.73 8.12
C SER A 37 -5.10 -13.34 7.54
N PRO A 38 -5.74 -13.22 6.36
CA PRO A 38 -6.42 -11.97 6.05
C PRO A 38 -7.57 -11.90 7.05
N HIS A 39 -7.43 -11.04 8.07
CA HIS A 39 -8.61 -10.63 8.83
C HIS A 39 -9.64 -10.14 7.82
N PRO A 40 -10.91 -10.55 7.95
CA PRO A 40 -11.94 -10.10 7.05
C PRO A 40 -12.05 -8.58 7.22
N VAL A 41 -11.79 -7.87 6.13
CA VAL A 41 -12.29 -6.50 5.94
C VAL A 41 -13.77 -6.55 6.34
N PRO A 42 -14.26 -5.73 7.29
CA PRO A 42 -15.69 -5.61 7.45
C PRO A 42 -16.22 -5.03 6.13
N THR A 43 -16.87 -5.92 5.38
CA THR A 43 -17.65 -5.66 4.19
C THR A 43 -18.50 -4.42 4.44
N PRO A 44 -18.41 -3.36 3.62
CA PRO A 44 -19.41 -2.31 3.62
C PRO A 44 -20.77 -2.97 3.42
N LEU A 45 -21.65 -2.76 4.39
CA LEU A 45 -23.02 -3.25 4.41
C LEU A 45 -23.67 -2.96 3.04
N GLU A 46 -24.20 -4.00 2.43
CA GLU A 46 -24.93 -3.90 1.18
C GLU A 46 -26.19 -3.02 1.37
N LYS A 47 -26.25 -1.95 0.58
CA LYS A 47 -27.44 -1.23 0.08
C LYS A 47 -28.46 -0.71 1.11
N LEU A 48 -28.42 0.61 1.28
CA LEU A 48 -29.65 1.41 1.27
C LEU A 48 -29.51 2.49 0.18
N ASP A 49 -29.88 2.11 -1.03
CA ASP A 49 -30.13 3.02 -2.14
C ASP A 49 -31.38 3.85 -1.83
N VAL A 50 -31.20 4.96 -1.10
CA VAL A 50 -32.22 6.00 -0.96
C VAL A 50 -32.08 6.92 -2.16
N SER A 51 -32.54 6.45 -3.31
CA SER A 51 -32.86 7.27 -4.48
C SER A 51 -34.08 6.70 -5.18
N LYS A 52 -35.16 6.51 -4.41
CA LYS A 52 -36.51 6.50 -4.96
C LYS A 52 -37.16 7.84 -4.61
N ALA A 53 -36.88 8.83 -5.45
CA ALA A 53 -37.78 9.96 -5.61
C ALA A 53 -39.22 9.41 -5.78
N PRO A 54 -40.24 10.01 -5.14
CA PRO A 54 -41.60 9.57 -5.35
C PRO A 54 -41.89 9.64 -6.85
N PRO A 55 -42.42 8.58 -7.48
CA PRO A 55 -42.85 8.69 -8.87
C PRO A 55 -43.93 9.77 -8.91
N SER A 56 -43.65 10.83 -9.66
CA SER A 56 -44.67 11.75 -10.15
C SER A 56 -45.85 10.91 -10.66
N PRO A 57 -47.10 11.19 -10.23
CA PRO A 57 -48.23 10.43 -10.76
C PRO A 57 -48.25 10.59 -12.27
N PRO A 58 -48.45 9.51 -13.05
CA PRO A 58 -48.66 9.66 -14.49
C PRO A 58 -49.89 10.53 -14.68
N LEU A 59 -49.75 11.54 -15.54
CA LEU A 59 -50.85 12.32 -16.08
C LEU A 59 -51.72 11.35 -16.89
N ALA A 60 -52.62 10.66 -16.19
CA ALA A 60 -53.68 9.91 -16.81
C ALA A 60 -54.69 10.94 -17.32
N ASP A 61 -54.83 11.01 -18.64
CA ASP A 61 -56.00 11.52 -19.34
C ASP A 61 -57.25 10.80 -18.81
N SER A 62 -57.77 11.25 -17.67
CA SER A 62 -59.12 10.94 -17.23
C SER A 62 -60.03 12.00 -17.82
N LYS A 63 -60.45 11.71 -19.05
CA LYS A 63 -61.68 12.21 -19.63
C LYS A 63 -62.75 12.28 -18.55
N ILE A 64 -63.18 13.48 -18.21
CA ILE A 64 -64.33 13.74 -17.34
C ILE A 64 -65.53 13.05 -18.00
N PRO A 65 -66.14 12.01 -17.40
CA PRO A 65 -67.50 11.66 -17.72
C PRO A 65 -68.37 12.55 -16.84
N ASP A 66 -69.16 13.43 -17.45
CA ASP A 66 -70.23 14.14 -16.75
C ASP A 66 -71.01 13.15 -15.87
N PRO A 67 -71.22 13.41 -14.57
CA PRO A 67 -72.01 12.52 -13.76
C PRO A 67 -73.46 12.56 -14.28
N PRO A 68 -74.06 11.41 -14.66
CA PRO A 68 -75.49 11.39 -14.93
C PRO A 68 -76.17 11.73 -13.62
N GLY A 69 -76.89 12.85 -13.63
CA GLY A 69 -77.66 13.32 -12.50
C GLY A 69 -78.60 12.24 -11.99
N LYS A 70 -78.20 11.59 -10.89
CA LYS A 70 -79.12 10.96 -9.94
C LYS A 70 -78.79 11.52 -8.57
N ARG A 71 -79.46 12.63 -8.27
CA ARG A 71 -79.75 13.01 -6.88
C ARG A 71 -80.66 11.92 -6.32
N THR A 72 -80.08 10.84 -5.81
CA THR A 72 -80.76 10.11 -4.74
C THR A 72 -80.68 11.06 -3.55
N SER A 73 -81.80 11.68 -3.19
CA SER A 73 -81.91 12.46 -1.97
C SER A 73 -81.66 11.51 -0.81
N LEU A 74 -80.39 11.37 -0.40
CA LEU A 74 -80.05 10.84 0.90
C LEU A 74 -80.83 11.72 1.89
N GLY A 75 -81.74 11.10 2.63
CA GLY A 75 -82.59 11.84 3.56
C GLY A 75 -81.72 12.63 4.55
N PRO A 76 -82.22 13.74 5.12
CA PRO A 76 -81.45 14.57 6.05
C PRO A 76 -80.64 13.77 7.09
N THR A 77 -81.20 12.67 7.59
CA THR A 77 -80.58 11.77 8.57
C THR A 77 -79.33 11.03 8.08
N ASP A 78 -79.26 10.60 6.82
CA ASP A 78 -78.10 9.86 6.29
C ASP A 78 -76.89 10.79 6.10
N ARG A 79 -77.17 12.06 5.76
CA ARG A 79 -76.14 13.11 5.72
C ARG A 79 -75.56 13.38 7.11
N ASP A 80 -76.41 13.42 8.14
CA ASP A 80 -75.96 13.65 9.52
C ASP A 80 -75.09 12.49 10.03
N VAL A 81 -75.44 11.25 9.68
CA VAL A 81 -74.62 10.06 9.98
C VAL A 81 -73.26 10.12 9.27
N ALA A 82 -73.24 10.51 7.98
CA ALA A 82 -72.01 10.67 7.22
C ALA A 82 -71.10 11.78 7.81
N LEU A 83 -71.69 12.91 8.23
CA LEU A 83 -70.95 13.99 8.89
C LEU A 83 -70.35 13.55 10.22
N ALA A 84 -71.11 12.83 11.06
CA ALA A 84 -70.62 12.29 12.33
C ALA A 84 -69.43 11.32 12.13
N GLN A 85 -69.47 10.51 11.07
CA GLN A 85 -68.38 9.61 10.73
C GLN A 85 -67.13 10.36 10.27
N VAL A 86 -67.27 11.40 9.44
CA VAL A 86 -66.15 12.26 9.02
C VAL A 86 -65.55 13.01 10.22
N GLU A 87 -66.37 13.51 11.14
CA GLU A 87 -65.89 14.16 12.37
C GLU A 87 -65.14 13.19 13.29
N LYS A 88 -65.62 11.94 13.39
CA LYS A 88 -64.92 10.87 14.12
C LYS A 88 -63.58 10.53 13.48
N GLU A 89 -63.53 10.39 12.15
CA GLU A 89 -62.28 10.12 11.43
C GLU A 89 -61.28 11.26 11.55
N LYS A 90 -61.75 12.52 11.49
CA LYS A 90 -60.94 13.70 11.77
C LYS A 90 -60.35 13.66 13.17
N SER A 91 -61.17 13.35 14.18
CA SER A 91 -60.73 13.26 15.58
C SER A 91 -59.69 12.17 15.77
N LEU A 92 -59.90 10.98 15.20
CA LEU A 92 -58.95 9.87 15.25
C LEU A 92 -57.64 10.21 14.54
N SER A 93 -57.70 10.92 13.41
CA SER A 93 -56.50 11.35 12.68
C SER A 93 -55.68 12.36 13.50
N PHE A 94 -56.35 13.30 14.17
CA PHE A 94 -55.70 14.26 15.06
C PHE A 94 -55.04 13.57 16.26
N ILE A 95 -55.74 12.63 16.91
CA ILE A 95 -55.20 11.84 18.03
C ILE A 95 -53.95 11.06 17.58
N LYS A 96 -54.01 10.38 16.43
CA LYS A 96 -52.87 9.65 15.87
C LYS A 96 -51.68 10.57 15.59
N ALA A 97 -51.91 11.73 14.98
CA ALA A 97 -50.84 12.69 14.70
C ALA A 97 -50.21 13.23 15.99
N TRP A 98 -51.02 13.47 17.01
CA TRP A 98 -50.52 13.89 18.33
C TRP A 98 -49.71 12.79 19.01
N GLU A 99 -50.21 11.55 19.02
CA GLU A 99 -49.50 10.38 19.56
C GLU A 99 -48.14 10.19 18.87
N GLU A 100 -48.11 10.29 17.54
CA GLU A 100 -46.87 10.17 16.77
C GLU A 100 -45.88 11.31 17.09
N SER A 101 -46.38 12.53 17.30
CA SER A 101 -45.54 13.66 17.75
C SER A 101 -44.92 13.38 19.12
N GLU A 102 -45.68 12.83 20.07
CA GLU A 102 -45.17 12.47 21.39
C GLU A 102 -44.15 11.33 21.32
N LYS A 103 -44.41 10.29 20.52
CA LYS A 103 -43.43 9.21 20.26
C LYS A 103 -42.14 9.76 19.68
N THR A 104 -42.24 10.61 18.66
CA THR A 104 -41.09 11.25 18.01
C THR A 104 -40.27 12.08 18.99
N LYS A 105 -40.91 12.78 19.95
CA LYS A 105 -40.17 13.53 20.99
C LYS A 105 -39.35 12.61 21.89
N VAL A 106 -39.93 11.50 22.33
CA VAL A 106 -39.24 10.52 23.18
C VAL A 106 -38.10 9.85 22.41
N ASP A 107 -38.33 9.43 21.17
CA ASP A 107 -37.30 8.82 20.34
C ASP A 107 -36.15 9.79 20.09
N ASN A 108 -36.42 11.04 19.68
CA ASN A 108 -35.36 12.04 19.51
C ASN A 108 -34.53 12.26 20.78
N LYS A 109 -35.15 12.20 21.96
CA LYS A 109 -34.42 12.29 23.24
C LYS A 109 -33.53 11.07 23.45
N ALA A 110 -34.03 9.86 23.15
CA ALA A 110 -33.25 8.64 23.23
C ALA A 110 -32.08 8.63 22.23
N GLN A 111 -32.33 8.99 20.96
CA GLN A 111 -31.30 9.07 19.92
C GLN A 111 -30.17 10.03 20.31
N LYS A 112 -30.50 11.19 20.89
CA LYS A 112 -29.47 12.12 21.42
C LYS A 112 -28.60 11.46 22.49
N LYS A 113 -29.21 10.74 23.44
CA LYS A 113 -28.46 10.03 24.49
C LYS A 113 -27.61 8.89 23.94
N LEU A 114 -28.11 8.14 22.96
CA LEU A 114 -27.33 7.11 22.29
C LEU A 114 -26.15 7.70 21.51
N ALA A 115 -26.36 8.83 20.84
CA ALA A 115 -25.29 9.55 20.15
C ALA A 115 -24.22 10.06 21.13
N ASP A 116 -24.62 10.60 22.29
CA ASP A 116 -23.67 11.03 23.34
C ASP A 116 -22.80 9.86 23.83
N VAL A 117 -23.42 8.70 24.06
CA VAL A 117 -22.71 7.47 24.47
C VAL A 117 -21.73 7.01 23.37
N ALA A 118 -22.19 6.95 22.13
CA ALA A 118 -21.36 6.53 21.00
C ALA A 118 -20.16 7.48 20.79
N ALA A 119 -20.37 8.80 20.91
CA ALA A 119 -19.30 9.80 20.83
C ALA A 119 -18.28 9.63 21.97
N TRP A 120 -18.74 9.37 23.18
CA TRP A 120 -17.87 9.10 24.33
C TRP A 120 -17.04 7.83 24.13
N GLU A 121 -17.66 6.74 23.69
CA GLU A 121 -16.96 5.49 23.37
C GLU A 121 -15.90 5.70 22.29
N ASN A 122 -16.26 6.39 21.20
CA ASN A 122 -15.33 6.70 20.12
C ASN A 122 -14.13 7.52 20.63
N THR A 123 -14.37 8.48 21.52
CA THR A 123 -13.29 9.26 22.14
C THR A 123 -12.36 8.39 22.97
N LYS A 124 -12.91 7.42 23.73
CA LYS A 124 -12.09 6.48 24.51
C LYS A 124 -11.29 5.52 23.62
N LYS A 125 -11.90 4.99 22.56
CA LYS A 125 -11.22 4.15 21.57
C LYS A 125 -10.08 4.90 20.89
N ALA A 126 -10.35 6.09 20.37
CA ALA A 126 -9.34 6.94 19.74
C ALA A 126 -8.18 7.28 20.69
N ALA A 127 -8.46 7.53 21.97
CA ALA A 127 -7.41 7.78 22.97
C ALA A 127 -6.50 6.55 23.21
N ILE A 128 -7.05 5.34 23.15
CA ILE A 128 -6.27 4.10 23.28
C ILE A 128 -5.47 3.83 22.00
N GLU A 129 -6.09 3.98 20.83
CA GLU A 129 -5.44 3.83 19.52
C GLU A 129 -4.28 4.82 19.34
N ALA A 130 -4.44 6.06 19.80
CA ALA A 130 -3.36 7.05 19.79
C ALA A 130 -2.16 6.62 20.64
N LYS A 131 -2.40 5.99 21.81
CA LYS A 131 -1.32 5.44 22.65
C LYS A 131 -0.62 4.27 21.97
N LEU A 132 -1.38 3.38 21.32
CA LEU A 132 -0.82 2.27 20.56
C LEU A 132 0.10 2.78 19.44
N LYS A 133 -0.41 3.71 18.62
CA LYS A 133 0.34 4.31 17.52
C LYS A 133 1.62 5.01 17.99
N LYS A 134 1.58 5.70 19.13
CA LYS A 134 2.78 6.31 19.73
C LYS A 134 3.82 5.26 20.11
N LEU A 135 3.41 4.14 20.71
CA LEU A 135 4.33 3.06 21.08
C LEU A 135 4.94 2.40 19.83
N GLU A 136 4.15 2.22 18.77
CA GLU A 136 4.63 1.70 17.49
C GLU A 136 5.69 2.62 16.86
N GLU A 137 5.45 3.94 16.87
CA GLU A 137 6.42 4.93 16.38
C GLU A 137 7.72 4.92 17.20
N GLU A 138 7.63 4.86 18.53
CA GLU A 138 8.81 4.76 19.39
C GLU A 138 9.60 3.47 19.16
N LEU A 139 8.91 2.36 18.87
CA LEU A 139 9.55 1.09 18.52
C LEU A 139 10.29 1.23 17.19
N GLU A 140 9.65 1.77 16.17
CA GLU A 140 10.24 1.92 14.84
C GLU A 140 11.46 2.85 14.88
N LYS A 141 11.39 3.94 15.64
CA LYS A 141 12.53 4.81 15.88
C LYS A 141 13.71 4.07 16.53
N LYS A 142 13.44 3.28 17.57
CA LYS A 142 14.49 2.48 18.24
C LYS A 142 15.12 1.44 17.31
N LYS A 143 14.32 0.83 16.43
CA LYS A 143 14.81 -0.09 15.40
C LYS A 143 15.73 0.62 14.41
N ALA A 144 15.31 1.77 13.89
CA ALA A 144 16.11 2.57 12.97
C ALA A 144 17.43 3.02 13.60
N ASP A 145 17.39 3.57 14.82
CA ASP A 145 18.58 3.99 15.56
C ASP A 145 19.57 2.82 15.79
N TYR A 146 19.05 1.63 16.08
CA TYR A 146 19.89 0.44 16.26
C TYR A 146 20.48 -0.05 14.95
N ALA A 147 19.68 -0.10 13.88
CA ALA A 147 20.15 -0.47 12.55
C ALA A 147 21.27 0.46 12.08
N GLU A 148 21.11 1.78 12.24
CA GLU A 148 22.14 2.76 11.91
C GLU A 148 23.43 2.53 12.72
N LYS A 149 23.33 2.30 14.03
CA LYS A 149 24.50 1.97 14.87
C LYS A 149 25.23 0.73 14.37
N MET A 150 24.50 -0.29 13.93
CA MET A 150 25.13 -1.50 13.37
C MET A 150 25.81 -1.22 12.03
N LEU A 151 25.17 -0.48 11.14
CA LEU A 151 25.77 -0.07 9.86
C LEU A 151 27.02 0.78 10.06
N ASN A 152 27.01 1.71 11.03
CA ASN A 152 28.17 2.52 11.38
C ASN A 152 29.33 1.66 11.89
N LYS A 153 29.07 0.63 12.71
CA LYS A 153 30.11 -0.32 13.14
C LYS A 153 30.70 -1.09 11.96
N VAL A 154 29.85 -1.55 11.04
CA VAL A 154 30.31 -2.23 9.82
C VAL A 154 31.18 -1.29 8.98
N ALA A 155 30.77 -0.03 8.82
CA ALA A 155 31.54 0.97 8.10
C ALA A 155 32.90 1.25 8.76
N LEU A 156 32.96 1.33 10.10
CA LEU A 156 34.22 1.49 10.84
C LEU A 156 35.17 0.31 10.61
N ILE A 157 34.68 -0.93 10.69
CA ILE A 157 35.47 -2.13 10.40
C ILE A 157 35.99 -2.10 8.97
N HIS A 158 35.14 -1.72 8.01
CA HIS A 158 35.54 -1.62 6.61
C HIS A 158 36.62 -0.56 6.41
N LYS A 159 36.47 0.61 7.03
CA LYS A 159 37.45 1.69 7.01
C LYS A 159 38.80 1.23 7.60
N GLU A 160 38.79 0.60 8.77
CA GLU A 160 40.01 0.07 9.40
C GLU A 160 40.70 -0.97 8.50
N ALA A 161 39.92 -1.85 7.86
CA ALA A 161 40.47 -2.82 6.93
C ALA A 161 41.09 -2.16 5.69
N GLN A 162 40.48 -1.10 5.15
CA GLN A 162 41.02 -0.32 4.05
C GLN A 162 42.30 0.42 4.45
N GLU A 163 42.35 1.01 5.64
CA GLU A 163 43.56 1.66 6.18
C GLU A 163 44.72 0.67 6.29
N LYS A 164 44.47 -0.53 6.81
CA LYS A 164 45.49 -1.60 6.87
C LYS A 164 45.99 -1.99 5.47
N LYS A 165 45.08 -2.13 4.50
CA LYS A 165 45.44 -2.42 3.10
C LYS A 165 46.30 -1.31 2.50
N ALA A 166 45.94 -0.04 2.72
CA ALA A 166 46.69 1.10 2.24
C ALA A 166 48.11 1.16 2.84
N VAL A 167 48.27 0.83 4.13
CA VAL A 167 49.60 0.75 4.78
C VAL A 167 50.46 -0.35 4.16
N VAL A 168 49.88 -1.52 3.87
CA VAL A 168 50.61 -2.63 3.21
C VAL A 168 51.05 -2.22 1.81
N GLU A 169 50.17 -1.59 1.03
CA GLU A 169 50.50 -1.13 -0.32
C GLU A 169 51.58 -0.04 -0.31
N ALA A 170 51.51 0.91 0.64
CA ALA A 170 52.53 1.94 0.82
C ALA A 170 53.90 1.33 1.14
N ARG A 171 53.96 0.34 2.04
CA ARG A 171 55.21 -0.37 2.36
C ARG A 171 55.76 -1.13 1.16
N ARG A 172 54.90 -1.82 0.41
CA ARG A 172 55.28 -2.50 -0.84
C ARG A 172 55.90 -1.53 -1.84
N GLY A 173 55.27 -0.36 -2.02
CA GLY A 173 55.80 0.69 -2.89
C GLY A 173 57.15 1.23 -2.41
N GLU A 174 57.32 1.46 -1.11
CA GLU A 174 58.59 1.89 -0.52
C GLU A 174 59.71 0.86 -0.74
N GLU A 175 59.44 -0.43 -0.52
CA GLU A 175 60.40 -1.51 -0.75
C GLU A 175 60.78 -1.64 -2.23
N MET A 176 59.82 -1.46 -3.14
CA MET A 176 60.05 -1.45 -4.59
C MET A 176 60.97 -0.29 -4.99
N LEU A 177 60.68 0.93 -4.53
CA LEU A 177 61.53 2.10 -4.79
C LEU A 177 62.95 1.92 -4.23
N LYS A 178 63.09 1.39 -3.01
CA LYS A 178 64.41 1.08 -2.44
C LYS A 178 65.17 0.07 -3.30
N ALA A 179 64.52 -0.97 -3.80
CA ALA A 179 65.14 -1.95 -4.68
C ALA A 179 65.57 -1.33 -6.02
N GLU A 180 64.74 -0.47 -6.60
CA GLU A 180 65.04 0.27 -7.82
C GLU A 180 66.22 1.23 -7.65
N GLU A 181 66.25 1.99 -6.55
CA GLU A 181 67.37 2.86 -6.19
C GLU A 181 68.67 2.08 -6.02
N LEU A 182 68.62 0.92 -5.33
CA LEU A 182 69.79 0.07 -5.15
C LEU A 182 70.28 -0.49 -6.49
N ALA A 183 69.37 -0.94 -7.34
CA ALA A 183 69.69 -1.42 -8.67
C ALA A 183 70.29 -0.30 -9.54
N ALA A 184 69.75 0.92 -9.47
CA ALA A 184 70.30 2.08 -10.17
C ALA A 184 71.71 2.43 -9.69
N LYS A 185 71.97 2.41 -8.37
CA LYS A 185 73.31 2.59 -7.80
C LYS A 185 74.30 1.54 -8.35
N HIS A 186 73.92 0.26 -8.33
CA HIS A 186 74.75 -0.82 -8.87
C HIS A 186 75.03 -0.67 -10.37
N ARG A 187 74.02 -0.27 -11.18
CA ARG A 187 74.19 0.03 -12.60
C ARG A 187 75.16 1.19 -12.84
N ALA A 188 75.10 2.25 -12.01
CA ALA A 188 75.98 3.41 -12.13
C ALA A 188 77.43 3.12 -11.73
N THR A 189 77.65 2.32 -10.68
CA THR A 189 79.00 1.98 -10.19
C THR A 189 79.61 0.75 -10.88
N GLY A 190 78.86 0.03 -11.71
CA GLY A 190 79.33 -1.18 -12.39
C GLY A 190 79.57 -2.38 -11.46
N THR A 191 78.93 -2.40 -10.29
CA THR A 191 79.11 -3.45 -9.28
C THR A 191 77.91 -4.40 -9.27
N VAL A 192 78.16 -5.71 -9.21
CA VAL A 192 77.10 -6.73 -9.18
C VAL A 192 76.63 -6.95 -7.72
N PRO A 193 75.32 -6.91 -7.43
CA PRO A 193 74.80 -7.17 -6.09
C PRO A 193 75.24 -8.56 -5.56
N LYS A 194 75.76 -8.63 -4.34
CA LYS A 194 76.35 -9.85 -3.75
C LYS A 194 75.32 -10.86 -3.18
N LYS A 195 74.04 -10.48 -3.03
CA LYS A 195 72.94 -11.39 -2.65
C LYS A 195 71.88 -11.37 -3.75
N LEU A 196 71.86 -12.42 -4.57
CA LEU A 196 70.90 -12.60 -5.67
C LEU A 196 69.75 -13.58 -5.32
N GLY A 197 69.54 -13.93 -4.05
CA GLY A 197 68.65 -15.03 -3.67
C GLY A 197 67.63 -14.66 -2.62
N PHE A 198 66.37 -14.46 -3.05
CA PHE A 198 65.24 -15.36 -2.81
C PHE A 198 63.97 -14.61 -3.25
N LEU A 199 63.65 -14.65 -4.55
CA LEU A 199 62.31 -14.28 -5.02
C LEU A 199 61.38 -15.44 -4.66
N GLY A 200 60.86 -15.41 -3.43
CA GLY A 200 59.76 -16.26 -3.01
C GLY A 200 58.48 -15.77 -3.67
N PHE A 201 58.16 -16.38 -4.82
CA PHE A 201 56.80 -16.47 -5.35
C PHE A 201 55.94 -17.37 -4.46
#